data_AF-A0A820AUW8-F1
#
_entry.id   AF-A0A820AUW8-F1
#
_cell.length_a   1.000
_cell.length_b   1.000
_cell.length_c   1.000
_cell.angle_alpha   90.00
_cell.angle_beta   90.00
_cell.angle_gamma   90.00
#
_symmetry.space_group_name_H-M   'P 1'
#
loop_
_entity.id
_entity.type
_entity.pdbx_description
1 polymer ?
#
loop_
_entity_poly.entity_id
_entity_poly.type
_entity_poly.pdbx_seq_one_letter_code
_entity_poly.pdbx_strand_id
1 'polypeptide(L)' 'TLVTLNILKTQILDQGAQAIALALLSNTSLKVLDLRGNCVEEPGAQQFIHVLRNNTV' A
#
# COMPACT_ATOMS: atom_id res chain seq x y z
N THR A 1 6.60 -14.14 9.68
CA THR A 1 6.73 -12.86 8.94
C THR A 1 5.69 -12.82 7.83
N LEU A 2 4.99 -11.70 7.63
CA LEU A 2 3.91 -11.61 6.63
C LEU A 2 4.48 -11.30 5.24
N VAL A 3 4.18 -12.14 4.25
CA VAL A 3 4.71 -12.00 2.87
C VAL A 3 3.65 -11.48 1.90
N THR A 4 2.37 -11.76 2.18
CA THR A 4 1.24 -11.35 1.35
C THR A 4 0.18 -10.69 2.21
N LEU A 5 -0.33 -9.55 1.76
CA LEU A 5 -1.43 -8.82 2.37
C LEU A 5 -2.50 -8.55 1.33
N ASN A 6 -3.67 -9.15 1.51
CA ASN A 6 -4.83 -8.96 0.64
C ASN A 6 -5.91 -8.19 1.39
N ILE A 7 -6.22 -7.00 0.90
CA ILE A 7 -7.22 -6.11 1.48
C ILE A 7 -8.21 -5.66 0.40
N LEU A 8 -8.70 -6.62 -0.38
CA LEU A 8 -9.62 -6.37 -1.48
C LEU A 8 -11.01 -5.94 -0.99
N LYS A 9 -11.58 -4.90 -1.61
CA LYS A 9 -12.95 -4.40 -1.37
C LYS A 9 -13.28 -4.07 0.10
N THR A 10 -12.36 -3.46 0.82
CA THR A 10 -12.57 -3.05 2.22
C THR A 10 -12.88 -1.56 2.39
N GLN A 11 -13.14 -0.85 1.29
CA GLN A 11 -13.43 0.58 1.29
C GLN A 11 -12.27 1.42 1.82
N ILE A 12 -11.03 1.00 1.56
CA ILE A 12 -9.87 1.86 1.81
C ILE A 12 -10.00 3.11 0.93
N LEU A 13 -9.91 4.27 1.58
CA LEU A 13 -9.81 5.58 0.95
C LEU A 13 -8.34 6.03 0.89
N ASP A 14 -8.09 7.20 0.33
CA ASP A 14 -6.75 7.78 0.21
C ASP A 14 -5.94 7.81 1.51
N GLN A 15 -6.59 8.10 2.65
CA GLN A 15 -5.94 8.11 3.96
C GLN A 15 -5.43 6.72 4.38
N GLY A 16 -6.20 5.67 4.09
CA GLY A 16 -5.79 4.29 4.36
C GLY A 16 -4.67 3.85 3.41
N ALA A 17 -4.76 4.23 2.14
CA ALA A 17 -3.68 4.03 1.16
C ALA A 17 -2.37 4.70 1.60
N GLN A 18 -2.43 5.95 2.09
CA GLN A 18 -1.28 6.65 2.64
C GLN A 18 -0.67 5.90 3.84
N ALA A 19 -1.49 5.44 4.78
CA ALA A 19 -1.01 4.70 5.94
C ALA A 19 -0.32 3.39 5.54
N ILE A 20 -0.89 2.67 4.57
CA ILE A 20 -0.28 1.43 4.04
C ILE A 20 1.03 1.75 3.32
N ALA A 21 1.06 2.77 2.46
CA ALA A 21 2.28 3.20 1.78
C ALA A 21 3.38 3.51 2.78
N LEU A 22 3.12 4.32 3.82
CA LEU A 22 4.12 4.63 4.85
C LEU A 22 4.62 3.40 5.60
N ALA A 23 3.75 2.44 5.89
CA ALA A 23 4.13 1.18 6.54
C ALA A 23 5.09 0.33 5.67
N LEU A 24 5.05 0.47 4.35
CA LEU A 24 5.99 -0.22 3.46
C LEU A 24 7.42 0.29 3.57
N LEU A 25 7.67 1.52 4.04
CA LEU A 25 9.04 2.05 4.18
C LEU A 25 9.90 1.24 5.15
N SER A 26 9.28 0.64 6.17
CA SER A 26 9.97 -0.18 7.19
C SER A 26 9.71 -1.68 7.03
N ASN A 27 8.80 -2.09 6.14
CA ASN A 27 8.49 -3.49 5.91
C ASN A 27 9.39 -4.10 4.82
N THR A 28 10.25 -5.03 5.22
CA THR A 28 11.19 -5.74 4.32
C THR A 28 10.74 -7.16 3.97
N SER A 29 9.54 -7.55 4.42
CA SER A 29 9.04 -8.92 4.30
C SER A 29 7.88 -9.08 3.33
N LEU A 30 7.08 -8.03 3.15
CA LEU A 30 5.92 -8.04 2.29
C LEU A 30 6.38 -8.00 0.83
N LYS A 31 5.92 -8.97 0.05
CA LYS A 31 6.20 -9.10 -1.38
C LYS A 31 4.97 -8.88 -2.25
N VAL A 32 3.77 -9.07 -1.69
CA VAL A 32 2.51 -8.90 -2.40
C VAL A 32 1.54 -8.08 -1.56
N LEU A 33 1.02 -6.99 -2.14
CA LEU A 33 -0.04 -6.17 -1.60
C LEU A 33 -1.16 -6.06 -2.64
N ASP A 34 -2.35 -6.56 -2.31
CA ASP A 34 -3.54 -6.45 -3.16
C ASP A 34 -4.56 -5.47 -2.55
N LEU A 35 -4.78 -4.36 -3.25
CA LEU A 35 -5.72 -3.29 -2.86
C LEU A 35 -6.88 -3.12 -3.86
N ARG A 36 -7.10 -4.08 -4.76
CA ARG A 36 -8.14 -3.95 -5.79
C ARG A 36 -9.52 -3.79 -5.17
N GLY A 37 -10.39 -3.03 -5.84
CA GLY A 37 -11.77 -2.81 -5.41
C GLY A 37 -11.91 -1.90 -4.18
N ASN A 38 -10.86 -1.18 -3.79
CA ASN A 38 -10.93 -0.07 -2.85
C ASN A 38 -11.18 1.27 -3.57
N CYS A 39 -11.41 2.33 -2.80
CA CYS A 39 -11.69 3.68 -3.31
C CYS A 39 -10.45 4.57 -3.13
N VAL A 40 -9.31 4.10 -3.65
CA VAL A 40 -8.07 4.87 -3.67
C VAL A 40 -8.06 5.67 -4.96
N GLU A 41 -8.07 6.99 -4.82
CA GLU A 41 -8.01 7.93 -5.93
C GLU A 41 -6.54 8.35 -6.19
N GLU A 42 -6.34 9.30 -7.10
CA GLU A 42 -5.01 9.76 -7.49
C GLU A 42 -4.15 10.23 -6.31
N PRO A 43 -4.65 11.01 -5.32
CA PRO A 43 -3.83 11.44 -4.18
C PRO A 43 -3.31 10.28 -3.33
N GLY A 44 -4.15 9.27 -3.08
CA GLY A 44 -3.76 8.06 -2.34
C GLY A 44 -2.76 7.21 -3.13
N ALA A 45 -2.96 7.08 -4.45
CA ALA A 45 -2.07 6.33 -5.33
C ALA A 45 -0.66 6.96 -5.42
N GLN A 46 -0.56 8.29 -5.43
CA GLN A 46 0.74 9.01 -5.45
C GLN A 46 1.63 8.67 -4.25
N GLN A 47 1.04 8.36 -3.09
CA GLN A 47 1.80 7.95 -1.91
C GLN A 47 2.57 6.66 -2.15
N PHE A 48 1.96 5.69 -2.84
CA PHE A 48 2.64 4.46 -3.23
C PHE A 48 3.78 4.73 -4.21
N ILE A 49 3.62 5.63 -5.18
CA ILE A 49 4.70 6.00 -6.11
C ILE A 49 5.90 6.56 -5.34
N HIS A 50 5.65 7.45 -4.39
CA HIS A 50 6.71 8.07 -3.58
C HIS A 50 7.46 7.02 -2.74
N VAL A 51 6.73 6.14 -2.07
CA VAL A 51 7.33 5.14 -1.18
C VAL A 51 8.00 4.01 -1.95
N LEU A 52 7.36 3.47 -2.98
CA LEU A 52 7.88 2.31 -3.73
C LEU A 52 9.19 2.62 -4.45
N ARG A 53 9.46 3.88 -4.80
CA ARG A 53 10.78 4.30 -5.31
C ARG A 53 11.92 4.09 -4.31
N ASN A 54 11.61 4.15 -3.02
CA ASN A 54 12.57 3.95 -1.94
C ASN A 54 12.51 2.54 -1.34
N ASN A 55 11.50 1.76 -1.70
CA ASN A 55 11.35 0.38 -1.25
C ASN A 55 12.21 -0.53 -2.13
N THR A 56 13.36 -0.97 -1.61
CA THR A 56 14.35 -1.80 -2.33
C THR A 56 14.17 -3.30 -2.06
N VAL A 57 12.99 -3.70 -1.59
CA VAL A 57 12.71 -5.05 -1.07
C VAL A 57 12.55 -6.06 -2.21
#